data_AF-A0AB73C4D6-F1
#
_entry.id   AF-A0AB73C4D6-F1
#
_cell.length_a   1.000
_cell.length_b   1.000
_cell.length_c   1.000
_cell.angle_alpha   90.00
_cell.angle_beta   90.00
_cell.angle_gamma   90.00
#
_symmetry.space_group_name_H-M   'P 1'
#
loop_
_entity.id
_entity.type
_entity.pdbx_description
1 polymer ?
#
loop_
_entity_poly.entity_id
_entity_poly.type
_entity_poly.pdbx_seq_one_letter_code
_entity_poly.pdbx_strand_id
1 'polypeptide(L)'
;SEATWKNLVNTSSVITGPGADVIANRIPVDEREYYSTEIFTSEAYSFGGRVSRTQSAFTLVNDKSKTLTTYNIGSTSVGFGLLDIGGSAGVGLYLDDTVEDLSKLTTSIGVSKVFGIVSLGTDLLFKKGSKIPRGIRFYIGKGLPSPVPIEVHTTVIEIGSPKNIKSDKRAYNVFDKFTKESRQRGGEW
;
A
#
# COMPACT_ATOMS: atom_id res chain seq x y z
N SER A 1 19.82 -9.69 15.56
CA SER A 1 20.67 -10.62 14.79
C SER A 1 19.79 -11.41 13.82
N GLU A 2 20.36 -12.12 12.85
CA GLU A 2 19.60 -13.00 11.95
C GLU A 2 18.79 -14.07 12.72
N ALA A 3 19.28 -14.45 13.91
CA ALA A 3 18.58 -15.32 14.86
C ALA A 3 17.32 -14.69 15.49
N THR A 4 17.23 -13.36 15.56
CA THR A 4 16.05 -12.65 16.09
C THR A 4 14.89 -12.70 15.08
N TRP A 5 15.18 -12.57 13.78
CA TRP A 5 14.18 -12.60 12.72
C TRP A 5 13.60 -14.00 12.50
N LYS A 6 14.43 -15.05 12.48
CA LYS A 6 13.96 -16.44 12.33
C LYS A 6 13.00 -16.88 13.43
N ASN A 7 13.14 -16.36 14.65
CA ASN A 7 12.24 -16.70 15.76
C ASN A 7 10.88 -16.00 15.69
N LEU A 8 10.81 -14.79 15.09
CA LEU A 8 9.56 -14.07 14.86
C LEU A 8 8.68 -14.74 13.79
N VAL A 9 9.29 -15.36 12.78
CA VAL A 9 8.56 -16.01 11.68
C VAL A 9 8.01 -17.39 12.07
N ASN A 10 8.59 -18.04 13.09
CA ASN A 10 8.27 -19.42 13.48
C ASN A 10 7.29 -19.57 14.65
N THR A 11 6.74 -18.49 15.19
CA THR A 11 5.80 -18.57 16.32
C THR A 11 4.38 -18.21 15.89
N SER A 12 3.68 -19.22 15.35
CA SER A 12 2.25 -19.15 14.99
C SER A 12 1.32 -18.86 16.18
N SER A 13 1.84 -18.85 17.41
CA SER A 13 1.12 -18.52 18.64
C SER A 13 1.16 -17.04 19.03
N VAL A 14 1.89 -16.18 18.31
CA VAL A 14 2.13 -14.78 18.74
C VAL A 14 1.06 -13.81 18.24
N ILE A 15 0.20 -14.20 17.30
CA ILE A 15 -0.74 -13.26 16.63
C ILE A 15 -1.96 -12.89 17.51
N THR A 16 -2.25 -13.63 18.60
CA THR A 16 -3.46 -13.37 19.43
C THR A 16 -3.21 -13.27 20.93
N GLY A 17 -1.95 -13.21 21.38
CA GLY A 17 -1.59 -13.11 22.80
C GLY A 17 -0.72 -11.89 23.11
N PRO A 18 -0.26 -11.71 24.37
CA PRO A 18 0.58 -10.58 24.80
C PRO A 18 1.86 -10.36 23.97
N GLY A 19 2.29 -11.36 23.20
CA GLY A 19 3.39 -11.24 22.23
C GLY A 19 3.07 -10.40 21.00
N ALA A 20 1.79 -10.27 20.61
CA ALA A 20 1.34 -9.39 19.53
C ALA A 20 1.56 -7.91 19.91
N ASP A 21 1.25 -7.54 21.16
CA ASP A 21 1.51 -6.21 21.71
C ASP A 21 3.01 -5.90 21.73
N VAL A 22 3.86 -6.89 22.00
CA VAL A 22 5.32 -6.74 21.96
C VAL A 22 5.82 -6.51 20.54
N ILE A 23 5.19 -7.10 19.51
CA ILE A 23 5.54 -6.84 18.11
C ILE A 23 5.02 -5.46 17.67
N ALA A 24 3.77 -5.13 17.97
CA ALA A 24 3.20 -3.81 17.65
C ALA A 24 3.98 -2.66 18.32
N ASN A 25 4.41 -2.85 19.57
CA ASN A 25 5.24 -1.88 20.31
C ASN A 25 6.74 -1.94 19.96
N ARG A 26 7.21 -2.98 19.25
CA ARG A 26 8.59 -3.08 18.74
C ARG A 26 8.74 -2.70 17.28
N ILE A 27 7.64 -2.54 16.53
CA ILE A 27 7.71 -1.76 15.29
C ILE A 27 8.03 -0.36 15.77
N PRO A 28 9.21 0.19 15.47
CA PRO A 28 9.59 1.50 15.97
C PRO A 28 8.86 2.54 15.12
N VAL A 29 7.55 2.69 15.39
CA VAL A 29 6.72 3.72 14.77
C VAL A 29 7.22 5.10 15.21
N ASP A 30 7.73 5.19 16.43
CA ASP A 30 8.28 6.42 17.01
C ASP A 30 9.71 6.76 16.50
N GLU A 31 10.39 5.84 15.81
CA GLU A 31 11.68 6.12 15.13
C GLU A 31 11.52 6.30 13.61
N ARG A 32 10.34 6.01 13.05
CA ARG A 32 10.07 6.31 11.64
C ARG A 32 9.79 7.79 11.50
N GLU A 33 10.80 8.50 11.00
CA GLU A 33 10.71 9.93 10.71
C GLU A 33 9.64 10.28 9.64
N TYR A 34 9.19 9.26 8.88
CA TYR A 34 8.28 9.37 7.75
C TYR A 34 7.38 8.13 7.63
N TYR A 35 6.16 8.34 7.17
CA TYR A 35 5.35 7.28 6.58
C TYR A 35 4.54 7.83 5.41
N SER A 36 4.41 7.00 4.38
CA SER A 36 3.61 7.31 3.19
C SER A 36 2.43 6.36 3.11
N THR A 37 1.27 6.96 2.91
CA THR A 37 0.00 6.26 2.66
C THR A 37 -0.56 6.68 1.33
N GLU A 38 -1.38 5.84 0.73
CA GLU A 38 -2.02 6.08 -0.55
C GLU A 38 -3.51 5.76 -0.45
N ILE A 39 -4.33 6.57 -1.09
CA ILE A 39 -5.66 6.19 -1.54
C ILE A 39 -5.62 6.19 -3.06
N PHE A 40 -6.08 5.12 -3.69
CA PHE A 40 -6.04 5.00 -5.14
C PHE A 40 -7.34 4.47 -5.73
N THR A 41 -7.52 4.80 -7.00
CA THR A 41 -8.49 4.18 -7.89
C THR A 41 -7.76 3.64 -9.11
N SER A 42 -8.17 2.50 -9.62
CA SER A 42 -7.56 1.87 -10.79
C SER A 42 -8.62 1.41 -11.77
N GLU A 43 -8.28 1.46 -13.06
CA GLU A 43 -9.05 0.89 -14.15
C GLU A 43 -8.15 -0.10 -14.88
N ALA A 44 -8.66 -1.31 -15.14
CA ALA A 44 -7.96 -2.36 -15.86
C ALA A 44 -8.68 -2.73 -17.15
N TYR A 45 -7.90 -2.95 -18.20
CA TYR A 45 -8.31 -3.36 -19.53
C TYR A 45 -7.45 -4.56 -19.98
N SER A 46 -8.04 -5.50 -20.72
CA SER A 46 -7.33 -6.68 -21.22
C SER A 46 -7.40 -6.77 -22.74
N PHE A 47 -6.23 -6.78 -23.39
CA PHE A 47 -6.07 -6.91 -24.85
C PHE A 47 -4.91 -7.87 -25.17
N GLY A 48 -5.01 -9.14 -24.75
CA GLY A 48 -3.90 -10.11 -24.85
C GLY A 48 -2.82 -9.96 -23.77
N GLY A 49 -3.06 -9.08 -22.80
CA GLY A 49 -2.28 -8.80 -21.60
C GLY A 49 -3.06 -7.80 -20.72
N ARG A 50 -2.74 -7.70 -19.43
CA ARG A 50 -3.42 -6.79 -18.50
C ARG A 50 -2.76 -5.41 -18.56
N VAL A 51 -3.53 -4.39 -18.90
CA VAL A 51 -3.08 -2.99 -18.85
C VAL A 51 -3.96 -2.26 -17.85
N SER A 52 -3.36 -1.55 -16.90
CA SER A 52 -4.13 -0.72 -15.96
C SER A 52 -3.61 0.70 -15.86
N ARG A 53 -4.52 1.60 -15.48
CA ARG A 53 -4.24 2.98 -15.11
C ARG A 53 -4.70 3.19 -13.68
N THR A 54 -3.82 3.72 -12.85
CA THR A 54 -4.11 4.02 -11.45
C THR A 54 -3.92 5.50 -11.20
N GLN A 55 -4.87 6.10 -10.52
CA GLN A 55 -4.79 7.45 -9.99
C GLN A 55 -4.69 7.36 -8.48
N SER A 56 -3.65 7.97 -7.93
CA SER A 56 -3.28 7.85 -6.52
C SER A 56 -3.15 9.22 -5.88
N ALA A 57 -3.68 9.35 -4.67
CA ALA A 57 -3.40 10.46 -3.77
C ALA A 57 -2.53 9.92 -2.63
N PHE A 58 -1.27 10.35 -2.62
CA PHE A 58 -0.31 9.99 -1.59
C PHE A 58 -0.30 11.04 -0.50
N THR A 59 -0.26 10.59 0.75
CA THR A 59 -0.02 11.42 1.93
C THR A 59 1.29 11.00 2.56
N LEU A 60 2.24 11.94 2.59
CA LEU A 60 3.52 11.81 3.27
C LEU A 60 3.50 12.66 4.53
N VAL A 61 3.80 12.05 5.68
CA VAL A 61 3.95 12.78 6.93
C VAL A 61 5.43 12.86 7.30
N ASN A 62 5.88 14.06 7.65
CA ASN A 62 7.23 14.33 8.12
C ASN A 62 7.17 14.89 9.54
N ASP A 63 7.61 14.08 10.50
CA ASP A 63 7.59 14.45 11.91
C ASP A 63 8.68 15.45 12.31
N LYS A 64 9.76 15.57 11.55
CA LYS A 64 10.83 16.56 11.79
C LYS A 64 10.39 17.96 11.42
N SER A 65 9.86 18.14 10.20
CA SER A 65 9.40 19.44 9.72
C SER A 65 7.98 19.78 10.18
N LYS A 66 7.31 18.83 10.83
CA LYS A 66 5.90 18.94 11.27
C LYS A 66 4.99 19.31 10.10
N THR A 67 5.21 18.65 8.96
CA THR A 67 4.46 18.91 7.72
C THR A 67 3.82 17.64 7.19
N LEU A 68 2.61 17.80 6.67
CA LEU A 68 1.93 16.77 5.91
C LEU A 68 1.89 17.21 4.45
N THR A 69 2.40 16.37 3.56
CA THR A 69 2.49 16.65 2.13
C THR A 69 1.59 15.69 1.37
N THR A 70 0.63 16.22 0.64
CA THR A 70 -0.22 15.44 -0.28
C THR A 70 0.16 15.69 -1.71
N TYR A 71 0.21 14.65 -2.54
CA TYR A 71 0.43 14.78 -3.98
C TYR A 71 -0.30 13.67 -4.74
N ASN A 72 -0.66 13.99 -5.98
CA ASN A 72 -1.32 13.04 -6.86
C ASN A 72 -0.32 12.46 -7.85
N ILE A 73 -0.37 11.15 -8.05
CA ILE A 73 0.44 10.45 -9.03
C ILE A 73 -0.46 9.55 -9.87
N GLY A 74 -0.27 9.60 -11.18
CA GLY A 74 -0.81 8.60 -12.09
C GLY A 74 0.23 7.54 -12.37
N SER A 75 -0.19 6.26 -12.45
CA SER A 75 0.68 5.19 -12.92
C SER A 75 -0.01 4.35 -13.98
N THR A 76 0.75 3.87 -14.95
CA THR A 76 0.34 2.83 -15.89
C THR A 76 0.99 1.52 -15.50
N SER A 77 0.30 0.41 -15.64
CA SER A 77 0.93 -0.90 -15.45
C SER A 77 0.56 -1.86 -16.55
N VAL A 78 1.50 -2.74 -16.89
CA VAL A 78 1.32 -3.82 -17.85
C VAL A 78 1.75 -5.12 -17.19
N GLY A 79 0.93 -6.15 -17.28
CA GLY A 79 1.21 -7.40 -16.59
C GLY A 79 0.50 -8.61 -17.14
N PHE A 80 0.79 -9.73 -16.47
CA PHE A 80 0.23 -11.04 -16.74
C PHE A 80 -0.75 -11.37 -15.61
N GLY A 81 -1.97 -11.70 -16.00
CA GLY A 81 -3.12 -11.95 -15.13
C GLY A 81 -4.33 -12.29 -15.98
N LEU A 82 -5.41 -12.75 -15.35
CA LEU A 82 -6.63 -13.12 -16.06
C LEU A 82 -7.44 -11.87 -16.43
N LEU A 83 -8.43 -12.06 -17.30
CA LEU A 83 -9.29 -10.99 -17.84
C LEU A 83 -10.02 -10.24 -16.73
N ASP A 84 -9.41 -9.15 -16.27
CA ASP A 84 -10.03 -8.21 -15.35
C ASP A 84 -10.28 -6.92 -16.13
N ILE A 85 -11.48 -6.84 -16.73
CA ILE A 85 -12.04 -5.56 -17.19
C ILE A 85 -12.86 -5.04 -16.03
N GLY A 86 -12.40 -3.96 -15.41
CA GLY A 86 -13.03 -3.47 -14.19
C GLY A 86 -12.31 -2.31 -13.55
N GLY A 87 -12.90 -1.82 -12.46
CA GLY A 87 -12.35 -0.76 -11.63
C GLY A 87 -12.03 -1.28 -10.22
N SER A 88 -11.05 -0.68 -9.56
CA SER A 88 -10.77 -0.94 -8.16
C SER A 88 -10.51 0.35 -7.39
N ALA A 89 -10.74 0.29 -6.08
CA ALA A 89 -10.35 1.34 -5.15
C ALA A 89 -9.64 0.70 -3.95
N GLY A 90 -8.66 1.38 -3.40
CA GLY A 90 -7.85 0.80 -2.35
C GLY A 90 -6.99 1.78 -1.60
N VAL A 91 -6.26 1.21 -0.64
CA VAL A 91 -5.31 1.91 0.21
C VAL A 91 -3.93 1.27 0.11
N GLY A 92 -2.88 2.07 0.25
CA GLY A 92 -1.50 1.62 0.21
C GLY A 92 -0.68 2.13 1.39
N LEU A 93 0.27 1.32 1.84
CA LEU A 93 1.25 1.65 2.87
C LEU A 93 2.65 1.43 2.32
N TYR A 94 3.54 2.40 2.52
CA TYR A 94 4.87 2.41 1.92
C TYR A 94 5.97 2.62 2.94
N LEU A 95 7.12 1.98 2.65
CA LEU A 95 8.38 2.13 3.36
C LEU A 95 9.31 3.16 2.72
N ASP A 96 8.90 3.72 1.58
CA ASP A 96 9.64 4.74 0.86
C ASP A 96 9.07 6.12 1.19
N ASP A 97 9.97 7.05 1.47
CA ASP A 97 9.65 8.29 2.18
C ASP A 97 9.74 9.53 1.29
N THR A 98 10.12 9.34 0.02
CA THR A 98 10.24 10.42 -0.96
C THR A 98 9.48 10.07 -2.24
N VAL A 99 9.03 11.09 -2.95
CA VAL A 99 8.40 10.90 -4.27
C VAL A 99 9.35 10.19 -5.24
N GLU A 100 10.65 10.52 -5.16
CA GLU A 100 11.67 9.89 -5.99
C GLU A 100 11.85 8.41 -5.66
N ASP A 101 11.72 8.02 -4.41
CA ASP A 101 11.80 6.61 -4.02
C ASP A 101 10.54 5.84 -4.36
N LEU A 102 9.37 6.47 -4.27
CA LEU A 102 8.11 5.89 -4.73
C LEU A 102 8.11 5.68 -6.24
N SER A 103 8.67 6.59 -7.03
CA SER A 103 8.76 6.41 -8.50
C SER A 103 9.68 5.26 -8.92
N LYS A 104 10.55 4.78 -8.01
CA LYS A 104 11.38 3.58 -8.21
C LYS A 104 10.62 2.28 -7.97
N LEU A 105 9.35 2.32 -7.53
CA LEU A 105 8.49 1.15 -7.45
C LEU A 105 8.05 0.75 -8.86
N THR A 106 8.65 -0.30 -9.39
CA THR A 106 8.48 -0.70 -10.80
C THR A 106 7.74 -2.02 -10.96
N THR A 107 7.46 -2.72 -9.88
CA THR A 107 6.89 -4.08 -9.95
C THR A 107 5.86 -4.27 -8.85
N SER A 108 4.67 -4.79 -9.20
CA SER A 108 3.71 -5.33 -8.25
C SER A 108 3.54 -6.83 -8.46
N ILE A 109 3.44 -7.57 -7.35
CA ILE A 109 2.99 -8.96 -7.32
C ILE A 109 1.80 -9.01 -6.39
N GLY A 110 0.66 -9.46 -6.91
CA GLY A 110 -0.59 -9.46 -6.17
C GLY A 110 -1.35 -10.77 -6.23
N VAL A 111 -2.24 -10.91 -5.26
CA VAL A 111 -3.22 -11.99 -5.19
C VAL A 111 -4.58 -11.36 -4.94
N SER A 112 -5.59 -11.79 -5.69
CA SER A 112 -6.97 -11.39 -5.46
C SER A 112 -7.89 -12.60 -5.39
N LYS A 113 -8.99 -12.45 -4.65
CA LYS A 113 -10.07 -13.44 -4.55
C LYS A 113 -11.35 -12.82 -5.06
N VAL A 114 -12.04 -13.55 -5.94
CA VAL A 114 -13.28 -13.10 -6.59
C VAL A 114 -14.50 -13.70 -5.90
N PHE A 115 -15.48 -12.85 -5.63
CA PHE A 115 -16.79 -13.13 -5.07
C PHE A 115 -17.87 -12.64 -6.04
N GLY A 116 -18.14 -13.44 -7.07
CA GLY A 116 -19.04 -13.03 -8.17
C GLY A 116 -18.42 -11.90 -8.99
N ILE A 117 -18.97 -10.69 -8.87
CA ILE A 117 -18.49 -9.48 -9.59
C ILE A 117 -17.58 -8.58 -8.74
N VAL A 118 -17.41 -8.91 -7.46
CA VAL A 118 -16.56 -8.16 -6.53
C VAL A 118 -15.29 -8.96 -6.27
N SER A 119 -14.15 -8.29 -6.13
CA SER A 119 -12.90 -8.92 -5.74
C SER A 119 -12.26 -8.21 -4.54
N LEU A 120 -11.52 -8.96 -3.74
CA LEU A 120 -10.66 -8.44 -2.68
C LEU A 120 -9.23 -8.84 -3.00
N GLY A 121 -8.31 -7.88 -3.00
CA GLY A 121 -6.94 -8.14 -3.38
C GLY A 121 -5.91 -7.43 -2.52
N THR A 122 -4.71 -8.00 -2.54
CA THR A 122 -3.52 -7.45 -1.92
C THR A 122 -2.36 -7.52 -2.90
N ASP A 123 -1.56 -6.46 -2.93
CA ASP A 123 -0.43 -6.30 -3.84
C ASP A 123 0.82 -5.91 -3.04
N LEU A 124 1.94 -6.57 -3.30
CA LEU A 124 3.27 -6.19 -2.79
C LEU A 124 4.04 -5.45 -3.88
N LEU A 125 4.60 -4.29 -3.52
CA LEU A 125 5.34 -3.44 -4.45
C LEU A 125 6.84 -3.52 -4.20
N PHE A 126 7.61 -3.58 -5.29
CA PHE A 126 9.05 -3.77 -5.28
C PHE A 126 9.75 -2.73 -6.16
N LYS A 127 10.97 -2.36 -5.75
CA LYS A 127 11.91 -1.62 -6.60
C LYS A 127 12.56 -2.57 -7.61
N LYS A 128 13.00 -2.02 -8.74
CA LYS A 128 13.69 -2.79 -9.78
C LYS A 128 14.86 -3.60 -9.20
N GLY A 129 14.84 -4.92 -9.40
CA GLY A 129 15.89 -5.83 -8.93
C GLY A 129 15.87 -6.15 -7.42
N SER A 130 14.97 -5.55 -6.64
CA SER A 130 14.80 -5.85 -5.22
C SER A 130 13.83 -7.01 -5.01
N LYS A 131 14.16 -7.92 -4.09
CA LYS A 131 13.24 -8.94 -3.56
C LYS A 131 12.55 -8.51 -2.26
N ILE A 132 12.92 -7.35 -1.72
CA ILE A 132 12.36 -6.82 -0.47
C ILE A 132 11.16 -5.93 -0.83
N PRO A 133 9.95 -6.23 -0.31
CA PRO A 133 8.78 -5.40 -0.56
C PRO A 133 8.96 -4.03 0.10
N ARG A 134 8.58 -2.98 -0.63
CA ARG A 134 8.66 -1.58 -0.20
C ARG A 134 7.29 -0.92 -0.05
N GLY A 135 6.24 -1.59 -0.51
CA GLY A 135 4.86 -1.18 -0.25
C GLY A 135 3.92 -2.36 -0.26
N ILE A 136 2.76 -2.16 0.36
CA ILE A 136 1.63 -3.08 0.29
C ILE A 136 0.37 -2.27 -0.05
N ARG A 137 -0.47 -2.80 -0.94
CA ARG A 137 -1.78 -2.26 -1.27
C ARG A 137 -2.86 -3.26 -0.94
N PHE A 138 -3.99 -2.77 -0.45
CA PHE A 138 -5.23 -3.52 -0.29
C PHE A 138 -6.32 -2.85 -1.12
N TYR A 139 -7.12 -3.62 -1.85
CA TYR A 139 -8.17 -3.05 -2.69
C TYR A 139 -9.39 -3.95 -2.79
N ILE A 140 -10.49 -3.28 -3.11
CA ILE A 140 -11.73 -3.90 -3.53
C ILE A 140 -11.90 -3.58 -5.02
N GLY A 141 -12.03 -4.61 -5.83
CA GLY A 141 -12.31 -4.51 -7.25
C GLY A 141 -13.76 -4.82 -7.56
N LYS A 142 -14.24 -4.26 -8.68
CA LYS A 142 -15.48 -4.67 -9.33
C LYS A 142 -15.20 -4.88 -10.81
N GLY A 143 -15.54 -6.06 -11.31
CA GLY A 143 -15.27 -6.46 -12.68
C GLY A 143 -16.29 -7.46 -13.20
N LEU A 144 -15.97 -8.07 -14.34
CA LEU A 144 -16.74 -9.19 -14.86
C LEU A 144 -16.55 -10.43 -13.98
N PRO A 145 -17.53 -11.35 -13.95
CA PRO A 145 -17.37 -12.63 -13.28
C PRO A 145 -16.16 -13.36 -13.85
N SER A 146 -15.18 -13.66 -13.00
CA SER A 146 -14.04 -14.50 -13.38
C SER A 146 -14.37 -15.97 -13.10
N PRO A 147 -14.13 -16.90 -14.04
CA PRO A 147 -14.23 -18.32 -13.78
C PRO A 147 -13.13 -18.82 -12.82
N VAL A 148 -12.14 -17.99 -12.52
CA VAL A 148 -11.04 -18.31 -11.61
C VAL A 148 -11.25 -17.57 -10.30
N PRO A 149 -11.50 -18.29 -9.18
CA PRO A 149 -11.86 -17.67 -7.91
C PRO A 149 -10.68 -16.99 -7.21
N ILE A 150 -9.44 -17.34 -7.56
CA ILE A 150 -8.21 -16.75 -7.02
C ILE A 150 -7.28 -16.41 -8.17
N GLU A 151 -6.94 -15.15 -8.32
CA GLU A 151 -5.99 -14.67 -9.34
C GLU A 151 -4.66 -14.33 -8.68
N VAL A 152 -3.57 -14.71 -9.36
CA VAL A 152 -2.22 -14.22 -9.07
C VAL A 152 -1.77 -13.41 -10.27
N HIS A 153 -1.33 -12.18 -10.06
CA HIS A 153 -0.87 -11.29 -11.12
C HIS A 153 0.49 -10.68 -10.80
N THR A 154 1.23 -10.41 -11.86
CA THR A 154 2.48 -9.66 -11.81
C THR A 154 2.40 -8.52 -12.81
N THR A 155 2.73 -7.31 -12.38
CA THR A 155 2.67 -6.11 -13.21
C THR A 155 3.98 -5.34 -13.13
N VAL A 156 4.41 -4.84 -14.28
CA VAL A 156 5.42 -3.79 -14.38
C VAL A 156 4.69 -2.45 -14.31
N ILE A 157 5.13 -1.58 -13.42
CA ILE A 157 4.51 -0.29 -13.13
C ILE A 157 5.43 0.80 -13.66
N GLU A 158 4.84 1.75 -14.37
CA GLU A 158 5.45 3.02 -14.71
C GLU A 158 4.73 4.13 -13.95
N ILE A 159 5.46 4.79 -13.06
CA ILE A 159 4.95 5.83 -12.18
C ILE A 159 5.26 7.20 -12.80
N GLY A 160 4.22 7.99 -13.04
CA GLY A 160 4.36 9.33 -13.57
C GLY A 160 4.85 10.35 -12.54
N SER A 161 5.10 11.57 -12.99
CA SER A 161 5.53 12.67 -12.13
C SER A 161 4.42 13.11 -11.16
N PRO A 162 4.78 13.51 -9.92
CA PRO A 162 3.82 14.06 -8.96
C PRO A 162 3.18 15.35 -9.47
N LYS A 163 1.90 15.52 -9.16
CA LYS A 163 1.13 16.74 -9.42
C LYS A 163 0.42 17.18 -8.14
N ASN A 164 -0.01 18.44 -8.11
CA ASN A 164 -0.78 19.02 -7.01
C ASN A 164 -0.12 18.85 -5.63
N ILE A 165 1.20 19.03 -5.57
CA ILE A 165 1.97 18.90 -4.33
C ILE A 165 1.56 20.03 -3.39
N LYS A 166 1.00 19.67 -2.23
CA LYS A 166 0.63 20.61 -1.16
C LYS A 166 1.26 20.15 0.13
N SER A 167 2.03 21.02 0.77
CA SER A 167 2.60 20.79 2.10
C SER A 167 1.96 21.73 3.10
N ASP A 168 1.43 21.18 4.20
CA ASP A 168 0.66 21.94 5.18
C ASP A 168 0.97 21.50 6.63
N LYS A 169 1.36 22.47 7.47
CA LYS A 169 1.59 22.28 8.90
C LYS A 169 0.29 22.16 9.70
N ARG A 170 -0.79 22.81 9.27
CA ARG A 170 -2.11 22.70 9.91
C ARG A 170 -2.68 21.30 9.70
N ALA A 171 -2.56 20.78 8.48
CA ALA A 171 -2.95 19.39 8.18
C ALA A 171 -2.16 18.39 9.02
N TYR A 172 -0.86 18.63 9.23
CA TYR A 172 -0.04 17.84 10.16
C TYR A 172 -0.60 17.86 11.59
N ASN A 173 -0.91 19.04 12.14
CA ASN A 173 -1.43 19.14 13.51
C ASN A 173 -2.78 18.41 13.69
N VAL A 174 -3.66 18.48 12.68
CA VAL A 174 -4.93 17.74 12.69
C VAL A 174 -4.66 16.24 12.66
N PHE A 175 -3.77 15.79 11.78
CA PHE A 175 -3.36 14.39 11.70
C PHE A 175 -2.77 13.89 13.03
N ASP A 176 -1.84 14.65 13.63
CA ASP A 176 -1.14 14.29 14.87
C ASP A 176 -2.14 14.19 16.04
N LYS A 177 -3.05 15.17 16.16
CA LYS A 177 -4.12 15.15 17.16
C LYS A 177 -5.02 13.92 16.99
N PHE A 178 -5.50 13.68 15.78
CA PHE A 178 -6.36 12.54 15.46
C PHE A 178 -5.69 11.21 15.82
N THR A 179 -4.40 11.06 15.48
CA THR A 179 -3.65 9.83 15.72
C THR A 179 -3.42 9.59 17.21
N LYS A 180 -3.12 10.66 17.98
CA LYS A 180 -2.98 10.57 19.44
C LYS A 180 -4.30 10.20 20.11
N GLU A 181 -5.40 10.81 19.71
CA GLU A 181 -6.74 10.49 20.23
C GLU A 181 -7.15 9.05 19.89
N SER A 182 -6.91 8.61 18.66
CA SER A 182 -7.19 7.24 18.21
C SER A 182 -6.39 6.20 19.00
N ARG A 183 -5.11 6.47 19.29
CA ARG A 183 -4.27 5.60 20.14
C ARG A 183 -4.82 5.52 21.57
N GLN A 184 -5.27 6.64 22.14
CA GLN A 184 -5.86 6.67 23.48
C GLN A 184 -7.17 5.88 23.57
N ARG A 185 -7.94 5.82 22.47
CA ARG A 185 -9.20 5.07 22.38
C ARG A 185 -9.02 3.61 21.94
N GLY A 186 -7.80 3.14 21.73
CA GLY A 186 -7.55 1.78 21.22
C GLY A 186 -8.12 1.52 19.82
N GLY A 187 -8.34 2.57 19.02
CA GLY A 187 -8.94 2.45 17.68
C GLY A 187 -10.47 2.42 17.65
N GLU A 188 -11.15 2.68 18.77
CA GLU A 188 -12.61 2.88 18.80
C GLU A 188 -12.99 4.28 18.28
N TRP A 189 -13.99 4.32 17.39
CA TRP A 189 -14.49 5.51 16.71
C TRP A 189 -15.74 6.06 17.38
#